data_AF-A0A818LK30-F1
#
_entry.id   AF-A0A818LK30-F1
#
_cell.length_a   1.000
_cell.length_b   1.000
_cell.length_c   1.000
_cell.angle_alpha   90.00
_cell.angle_beta   90.00
_cell.angle_gamma   90.00
#
_symmetry.space_group_name_H-M   'P 1'
#
loop_
_entity.id
_entity.type
_entity.pdbx_description
1 polymer ?
#
loop_
_entity_poly.entity_id
_entity_poly.type
_entity_poly.pdbx_seq_one_letter_code
_entity_poly.pdbx_strand_id
1 'polypeptide(L)'
;MSFFRHLFGNSNKEDPNKITTHGAIQNLSDVEETLNKKQQYLESQIEIEKANALLNSKQGNKRAALMAMKRKKKHEKALIQIDGTLTTLEIQRETLQNASSTMEILQAMRQGANALEKANQHLNADDVETLKDKIAEELYIAEGIATAISTPPSGTSDLYNDADLERELNELAEQDTTDTYSLPNVPITNEVPSKSESVRKPEPLVSS
;
A
#
# COMPACT_ATOMS: atom_id res chain seq x y z
N MET A 1 -19.93 1.99 -60.46
CA MET A 1 -18.76 2.51 -59.73
C MET A 1 -19.07 2.47 -58.24
N SER A 2 -18.40 1.59 -57.50
CA SER A 2 -18.48 1.49 -56.04
C SER A 2 -17.22 2.14 -55.46
N PHE A 3 -17.37 3.34 -54.87
CA PHE A 3 -16.26 4.12 -54.29
C PHE A 3 -16.44 4.42 -52.79
N PHE A 4 -17.20 3.62 -52.05
CA PHE A 4 -17.34 3.78 -50.59
C PHE A 4 -17.41 2.44 -49.84
N ARG A 5 -16.41 1.60 -50.05
CA ARG A 5 -16.12 0.48 -49.15
C ARG A 5 -14.61 0.46 -48.99
N HIS A 6 -14.11 0.40 -47.75
CA HIS A 6 -12.70 0.44 -47.32
C HIS A 6 -12.18 1.75 -46.73
N LEU A 7 -13.00 2.44 -45.94
CA LEU A 7 -12.50 3.26 -44.83
C LEU A 7 -12.97 2.71 -43.48
N PHE A 8 -12.86 1.40 -43.31
CA PHE A 8 -12.98 0.72 -42.02
C PHE A 8 -11.81 -0.28 -41.93
N GLY A 9 -10.61 0.27 -41.99
CA GLY A 9 -9.37 -0.44 -41.72
C GLY A 9 -9.24 -0.67 -40.22
N ASN A 10 -9.59 -1.88 -39.80
CA ASN A 10 -8.98 -2.62 -38.70
C ASN A 10 -8.41 -1.77 -37.55
N SER A 11 -9.29 -1.27 -36.68
CA SER A 11 -8.88 -1.01 -35.32
C SER A 11 -8.83 -2.37 -34.62
N ASN A 12 -7.65 -2.96 -34.52
CA ASN A 12 -7.29 -3.73 -33.33
C ASN A 12 -7.43 -2.75 -32.16
N LYS A 13 -8.67 -2.52 -31.72
CA LYS A 13 -8.92 -1.94 -30.42
C LYS A 13 -8.43 -3.01 -29.47
N GLU A 14 -7.20 -2.86 -29.00
CA GLU A 14 -6.77 -3.55 -27.81
C GLU A 14 -7.87 -3.33 -26.78
N ASP A 15 -8.40 -4.44 -26.26
CA ASP A 15 -9.48 -4.42 -25.31
C ASP A 15 -9.07 -3.50 -24.16
N PRO A 16 -9.79 -2.41 -23.86
CA PRO A 16 -9.43 -1.46 -22.80
C PRO A 16 -9.33 -2.12 -21.41
N ASN A 17 -9.79 -3.38 -21.29
CA ASN A 17 -9.67 -4.21 -20.10
C ASN A 17 -8.49 -5.20 -20.11
N LYS A 18 -7.62 -5.21 -21.13
CA LYS A 18 -6.45 -6.09 -21.14
C LYS A 18 -5.37 -5.53 -20.22
N ILE A 19 -5.40 -5.94 -18.95
CA ILE A 19 -4.34 -5.65 -17.99
C ILE A 19 -3.03 -6.23 -18.55
N THR A 20 -2.08 -5.36 -18.86
CA THR A 20 -0.72 -5.76 -19.25
C THR A 20 0.11 -6.04 -17.99
N THR A 21 1.13 -6.88 -18.09
CA THR A 21 2.06 -7.14 -16.97
C THR A 21 2.65 -5.83 -16.43
N HIS A 22 3.03 -4.93 -17.33
CA HIS A 22 3.52 -3.60 -16.96
C HIS A 22 2.45 -2.76 -16.24
N GLY A 23 1.21 -2.76 -16.72
CA GLY A 23 0.09 -2.08 -16.06
C GLY A 23 -0.23 -2.65 -14.68
N ALA A 24 -0.14 -3.97 -14.50
CA ALA A 24 -0.29 -4.62 -13.20
C ALA A 24 0.82 -4.22 -12.22
N ILE A 25 2.07 -4.21 -12.66
CA ILE A 25 3.23 -3.77 -11.85
C ILE A 25 3.07 -2.31 -11.43
N GLN A 26 2.61 -1.43 -12.34
CA GLN A 26 2.37 -0.03 -12.01
C GLN A 26 1.25 0.12 -10.98
N ASN A 27 0.11 -0.55 -11.18
CA ASN A 27 -1.00 -0.51 -10.24
C ASN A 27 -0.60 -1.02 -8.83
N LEU A 28 0.17 -2.12 -8.75
CA LEU A 28 0.70 -2.60 -7.47
C LEU A 28 1.57 -1.53 -6.80
N SER A 29 2.42 -0.84 -7.56
CA SER A 29 3.28 0.23 -7.04
C SER A 29 2.47 1.44 -6.54
N ASP A 30 1.42 1.85 -7.26
CA ASP A 30 0.55 2.95 -6.85
C ASP A 30 -0.24 2.61 -5.56
N VAL A 31 -0.68 1.36 -5.44
CA VAL A 31 -1.35 0.86 -4.23
C VAL A 31 -0.37 0.80 -3.05
N GLU A 32 0.85 0.30 -3.25
CA GLU A 32 1.91 0.31 -2.23
C GLU A 32 2.21 1.74 -1.76
N GLU A 33 2.33 2.72 -2.65
CA GLU A 33 2.55 4.13 -2.26
C GLU A 33 1.40 4.65 -1.38
N THR A 34 0.16 4.32 -1.73
CA THR A 34 -1.02 4.68 -0.95
C THR A 34 -1.02 4.03 0.43
N LEU A 35 -0.66 2.75 0.51
CA LEU A 35 -0.57 2.01 1.77
C LEU A 35 0.58 2.53 2.65
N ASN A 36 1.73 2.90 2.09
CA ASN A 36 2.82 3.54 2.81
C ASN A 36 2.41 4.88 3.43
N LYS A 37 1.67 5.73 2.69
CA LYS A 37 1.10 6.96 3.26
C LYS A 37 0.14 6.68 4.42
N LYS A 38 -0.65 5.61 4.31
CA LYS A 38 -1.57 5.18 5.37
C LYS A 38 -0.84 4.62 6.59
N GLN A 39 0.27 3.90 6.39
CA GLN A 39 1.16 3.43 7.44
C GLN A 39 1.69 4.61 8.28
N GLN A 40 2.30 5.61 7.62
CA GLN A 40 2.80 6.83 8.26
C GLN A 40 1.71 7.59 9.03
N TYR A 41 0.50 7.66 8.46
CA TYR A 41 -0.64 8.25 9.16
C TYR A 41 -0.99 7.47 10.43
N LEU A 42 -1.05 6.14 10.38
CA LEU A 42 -1.35 5.32 11.56
C LEU A 42 -0.27 5.43 12.64
N GLU A 43 1.01 5.45 12.27
CA GLU A 43 2.13 5.69 13.20
C GLU A 43 1.98 7.03 13.93
N SER A 44 1.67 8.11 13.19
CA SER A 44 1.40 9.42 13.79
C SER A 44 0.21 9.39 14.75
N GLN A 45 -0.89 8.71 14.36
CA GLN A 45 -2.06 8.56 15.23
C GLN A 45 -1.75 7.75 16.50
N ILE A 46 -0.88 6.74 16.42
CA ILE A 46 -0.43 5.95 17.58
C ILE A 46 0.28 6.86 18.58
N GLU A 47 1.22 7.68 18.12
CA GLU A 47 1.94 8.61 19.01
C GLU A 47 1.02 9.67 19.61
N ILE A 48 0.05 10.19 18.85
CA ILE A 48 -0.96 11.12 19.36
C ILE A 48 -1.79 10.47 20.46
N GLU A 49 -2.28 9.24 20.27
CA GLU A 49 -3.11 8.56 21.27
C GLU A 49 -2.31 8.14 22.50
N LYS A 50 -1.02 7.79 22.32
CA LYS A 50 -0.07 7.56 23.42
C LYS A 50 0.09 8.82 24.27
N ALA A 51 0.36 9.97 23.64
CA ALA A 51 0.46 11.25 24.35
C ALA A 51 -0.84 11.63 25.07
N ASN A 52 -1.99 11.41 24.42
CA ASN A 52 -3.31 11.63 25.03
C ASN A 52 -3.55 10.71 26.23
N ALA A 53 -3.15 9.44 26.16
CA ALA A 53 -3.28 8.50 27.27
C ALA A 53 -2.46 8.96 28.48
N LEU A 54 -1.20 9.35 28.27
CA LEU A 54 -0.32 9.90 29.31
C LEU A 54 -0.88 11.18 29.93
N LEU A 55 -1.31 12.13 29.09
CA LEU A 55 -1.87 13.40 29.53
C LEU A 55 -3.12 13.20 30.41
N ASN A 56 -4.05 12.34 29.99
CA ASN A 56 -5.26 12.05 30.76
C ASN A 56 -4.96 11.25 32.03
N SER A 57 -3.97 10.37 32.01
CA SER A 57 -3.50 9.64 33.19
C SER A 57 -2.94 10.60 34.26
N LYS A 58 -2.06 11.53 33.85
CA LYS A 58 -1.48 12.58 34.73
C LYS A 58 -2.55 13.49 35.35
N GLN A 59 -3.67 13.72 34.65
CA GLN A 59 -4.81 14.49 35.15
C GLN A 59 -5.78 13.67 36.03
N GLY A 60 -5.49 12.38 36.27
CA GLY A 60 -6.37 11.48 37.04
C GLY A 60 -7.63 11.04 36.29
N ASN A 61 -7.75 11.34 34.99
CA ASN A 61 -8.90 10.96 34.17
C ASN A 61 -8.71 9.56 33.57
N LYS A 62 -8.80 8.53 34.42
CA LYS A 62 -8.60 7.11 34.04
C LYS A 62 -9.48 6.71 32.85
N ARG A 63 -10.74 7.15 32.80
CA ARG A 63 -11.67 6.78 31.71
C ARG A 63 -11.20 7.30 30.35
N ALA A 64 -10.77 8.57 30.29
CA ALA A 64 -10.27 9.17 29.05
C ALA A 64 -8.94 8.54 28.62
N ALA A 65 -8.05 8.24 29.57
CA ALA A 65 -6.79 7.54 29.31
C ALA A 65 -7.02 6.14 28.69
N LEU A 66 -7.94 5.35 29.26
CA LEU A 66 -8.29 4.04 28.72
C LEU A 66 -8.93 4.13 27.32
N MET A 67 -9.75 5.15 27.06
CA MET A 67 -10.30 5.38 25.72
C MET A 67 -9.21 5.70 24.70
N ALA A 68 -8.19 6.49 25.07
CA ALA A 68 -7.04 6.76 24.22
C ALA A 68 -6.22 5.48 23.95
N MET A 69 -5.96 4.66 24.98
CA MET A 69 -5.30 3.35 24.82
C MET A 69 -6.08 2.41 23.89
N LYS A 70 -7.41 2.38 23.96
CA LYS A 70 -8.25 1.62 23.02
C LYS A 70 -8.07 2.08 21.58
N ARG A 71 -8.01 3.40 21.34
CA ARG A 71 -7.78 3.97 20.00
C ARG A 71 -6.37 3.66 19.50
N LYS A 72 -5.34 3.85 20.33
CA LYS A 72 -3.94 3.43 20.06
C LYS A 72 -3.89 1.98 19.58
N LYS A 73 -4.45 1.04 20.34
CA LYS A 73 -4.42 -0.39 20.02
C LYS A 73 -5.16 -0.74 18.73
N LYS A 74 -6.22 0.01 18.41
CA LYS A 74 -6.91 -0.11 17.12
C LYS A 74 -6.02 0.33 15.95
N HIS A 75 -5.28 1.44 16.12
CA HIS A 75 -4.33 1.90 15.10
C HIS A 75 -3.15 0.93 14.93
N GLU A 76 -2.61 0.38 16.02
CA GLU A 76 -1.56 -0.65 15.99
C GLU A 76 -2.00 -1.92 15.25
N LYS A 77 -3.23 -2.40 15.49
CA LYS A 77 -3.78 -3.55 14.73
C LYS A 77 -3.89 -3.24 13.24
N ALA A 78 -4.38 -2.05 12.90
CA ALA A 78 -4.49 -1.63 11.50
C ALA A 78 -3.10 -1.49 10.85
N LEU A 79 -2.09 -1.04 11.61
CA LEU A 79 -0.71 -0.92 11.15
C LEU A 79 -0.13 -2.29 10.79
N ILE A 80 -0.23 -3.28 11.70
CA ILE A 80 0.22 -4.66 11.46
C ILE A 80 -0.46 -5.27 10.21
N GLN A 81 -1.75 -5.00 10.01
CA GLN A 81 -2.46 -5.48 8.83
C GLN A 81 -1.95 -4.82 7.54
N ILE A 82 -1.64 -3.52 7.57
CA ILE A 82 -1.05 -2.80 6.44
C ILE A 82 0.35 -3.34 6.14
N ASP A 83 1.18 -3.56 7.15
CA ASP A 83 2.53 -4.10 6.98
C ASP A 83 2.49 -5.47 6.29
N GLY A 84 1.65 -6.39 6.77
CA GLY A 84 1.47 -7.69 6.13
C GLY A 84 0.93 -7.60 4.71
N THR A 85 0.05 -6.63 4.43
CA THR A 85 -0.47 -6.37 3.08
C THR A 85 0.63 -5.82 2.16
N LEU A 86 1.42 -4.85 2.63
CA LEU A 86 2.56 -4.28 1.90
C LEU A 86 3.56 -5.37 1.53
N THR A 87 4.00 -6.20 2.48
CA THR A 87 4.90 -7.33 2.19
C THR A 87 4.32 -8.27 1.13
N THR A 88 3.01 -8.54 1.19
CA THR A 88 2.36 -9.40 0.19
C THR A 88 2.36 -8.75 -1.20
N LEU A 89 2.08 -7.46 -1.31
CA LEU A 89 2.08 -6.73 -2.57
C LEU A 89 3.49 -6.61 -3.16
N GLU A 90 4.50 -6.38 -2.33
CA GLU A 90 5.91 -6.34 -2.73
C GLU A 90 6.35 -7.68 -3.35
N ILE A 91 6.03 -8.79 -2.69
CA ILE A 91 6.28 -10.14 -3.21
C ILE A 91 5.56 -10.35 -4.55
N GLN A 92 4.29 -9.93 -4.65
CA GLN A 92 3.52 -10.05 -5.90
C GLN A 92 4.14 -9.21 -7.04
N ARG A 93 4.59 -7.99 -6.74
CA ARG A 93 5.22 -7.12 -7.73
C ARG A 93 6.56 -7.70 -8.21
N GLU A 94 7.41 -8.14 -7.29
CA GLU A 94 8.70 -8.77 -7.62
C GLU A 94 8.47 -10.02 -8.47
N THR A 95 7.48 -10.83 -8.13
CA THR A 95 7.08 -12.00 -8.90
C THR A 95 6.70 -11.65 -10.33
N LEU A 96 5.85 -10.63 -10.51
CA LEU A 96 5.43 -10.19 -11.84
C LEU A 96 6.60 -9.60 -12.64
N GLN A 97 7.52 -8.88 -11.99
CA GLN A 97 8.73 -8.37 -12.62
C GLN A 97 9.62 -9.52 -13.11
N ASN A 98 9.88 -10.51 -12.26
CA ASN A 98 10.67 -11.69 -12.61
C ASN A 98 10.02 -12.49 -13.75
N ALA A 99 8.70 -12.66 -13.72
CA ALA A 99 7.95 -13.30 -14.79
C ALA A 99 8.03 -12.51 -16.11
N SER A 100 7.93 -11.17 -16.04
CA SER A 100 8.08 -10.29 -17.21
C SER A 100 9.47 -10.43 -17.85
N SER A 101 10.53 -10.35 -17.04
CA SER A 101 11.91 -10.50 -17.54
C SER A 101 12.15 -11.90 -18.12
N THR A 102 11.62 -12.94 -17.48
CA THR A 102 11.70 -14.31 -18.02
C THR A 102 11.00 -14.39 -19.37
N MET A 103 9.80 -13.83 -19.52
CA MET A 103 9.08 -13.80 -20.79
C MET A 103 9.86 -13.06 -21.89
N GLU A 104 10.50 -11.93 -21.56
CA GLU A 104 11.36 -11.18 -22.50
C GLU A 104 12.56 -12.00 -22.98
N ILE A 105 13.23 -12.71 -22.05
CA ILE A 105 14.34 -13.63 -22.39
C ILE A 105 13.84 -14.72 -23.33
N LEU A 106 12.72 -15.35 -23.02
CA LEU A 106 12.13 -16.40 -23.86
C LEU A 106 11.76 -15.88 -25.25
N GLN A 107 11.25 -14.65 -25.34
CA GLN A 107 10.95 -14.01 -26.61
C GLN A 107 12.23 -13.77 -27.43
N ALA A 108 13.31 -13.31 -26.80
CA ALA A 108 14.61 -13.14 -27.45
C ALA A 108 15.20 -14.48 -27.93
N MET A 109 15.11 -15.53 -27.11
CA MET A 109 15.53 -16.90 -27.49
C MET A 109 14.76 -17.41 -28.70
N ARG A 110 13.43 -17.24 -28.73
CA ARG A 110 12.60 -17.61 -29.89
C ARG A 110 12.99 -16.85 -31.16
N GLN A 111 13.26 -15.54 -31.04
CA GLN A 111 13.73 -14.75 -32.17
C GLN A 111 15.10 -15.21 -32.68
N GLY A 112 16.04 -15.50 -31.78
CA GLY A 112 17.35 -16.04 -32.11
C GLY A 112 17.27 -17.40 -32.79
N ALA A 113 16.44 -18.31 -32.28
CA ALA A 113 16.21 -19.62 -32.88
C ALA A 113 15.63 -19.51 -34.29
N ASN A 114 14.63 -18.64 -34.49
CA ASN A 114 14.06 -18.38 -35.82
C ASN A 114 15.08 -17.76 -36.78
N ALA A 115 15.97 -16.89 -36.30
CA ALA A 115 17.04 -16.30 -37.10
C ALA A 115 18.09 -17.36 -37.48
N LEU A 116 18.49 -18.22 -36.53
CA LEU A 116 19.38 -19.35 -36.76
C LEU A 116 18.77 -20.34 -37.76
N GLU A 117 17.49 -20.67 -37.66
CA GLU A 117 16.78 -21.53 -38.63
C GLU A 117 16.86 -20.97 -40.05
N LYS A 118 16.62 -19.66 -40.21
CA LYS A 118 16.71 -18.99 -41.51
C LYS A 118 18.14 -18.93 -42.04
N ALA A 119 19.14 -18.75 -41.17
CA ALA A 119 20.55 -18.74 -41.55
C ALA A 119 21.09 -20.14 -41.86
N ASN A 120 20.57 -21.19 -41.19
CA ASN A 120 20.99 -22.57 -41.31
C ASN A 120 20.18 -23.40 -42.31
N GLN A 121 19.43 -22.80 -43.25
CA GLN A 121 18.77 -23.51 -44.36
C GLN A 121 19.75 -24.31 -45.27
N HIS A 122 21.06 -24.30 -44.98
CA HIS A 122 22.13 -25.05 -45.64
C HIS A 122 22.88 -26.06 -44.73
N LEU A 123 22.50 -26.24 -43.45
CA LEU A 123 23.09 -27.24 -42.55
C LEU A 123 22.00 -28.22 -42.03
N ASN A 124 22.44 -29.43 -41.68
CA ASN A 124 21.63 -30.63 -41.44
C ASN A 124 20.37 -30.39 -40.59
N ALA A 125 19.21 -30.84 -41.09
CA ALA A 125 17.89 -30.64 -40.46
C ALA A 125 17.78 -31.24 -39.04
N ASP A 126 18.51 -32.33 -38.76
CA ASP A 126 18.45 -33.05 -37.47
C ASP A 126 18.94 -32.21 -36.27
N ASP A 127 19.93 -31.33 -36.49
CA ASP A 127 20.46 -30.47 -35.42
C ASP A 127 19.48 -29.33 -35.06
N VAL A 128 18.69 -28.87 -36.03
CA VAL A 128 17.67 -27.83 -35.84
C VAL A 128 16.48 -28.39 -35.06
N GLU A 129 16.07 -29.62 -35.33
CA GLU A 129 14.96 -30.29 -34.63
C GLU A 129 15.33 -30.55 -33.16
N THR A 130 16.55 -31.03 -32.91
CA THR A 130 17.07 -31.21 -31.54
C THR A 130 17.10 -29.89 -30.73
N LEU A 131 17.41 -28.76 -31.39
CA LEU A 131 17.40 -27.45 -30.75
C LEU A 131 15.97 -26.97 -30.45
N LYS A 132 15.02 -27.21 -31.35
CA LYS A 132 13.60 -26.87 -31.15
C LYS A 132 13.01 -27.60 -29.95
N ASP A 133 13.33 -28.88 -29.79
CA ASP A 133 12.86 -29.69 -28.67
C ASP A 133 13.40 -29.18 -27.33
N LYS A 134 14.69 -28.85 -27.26
CA LYS A 134 15.30 -28.27 -26.05
C LYS A 134 14.69 -26.91 -25.69
N ILE A 135 14.44 -26.05 -26.68
CA ILE A 135 13.79 -24.76 -26.45
C ILE A 135 12.34 -24.95 -25.97
N ALA A 136 11.61 -25.92 -26.53
CA ALA A 136 10.24 -26.22 -26.11
C ALA A 136 10.17 -26.71 -24.66
N GLU A 137 11.12 -27.55 -24.23
CA GLU A 137 11.24 -28.03 -22.86
C GLU A 137 11.55 -26.88 -21.88
N GLU A 138 12.46 -25.99 -22.24
CA GLU A 138 12.88 -24.88 -21.38
C GLU A 138 11.79 -23.79 -21.25
N LEU A 139 10.99 -23.60 -22.31
CA LEU A 139 9.79 -22.75 -22.28
C LEU A 139 8.72 -23.28 -21.31
N TYR A 140 8.55 -24.59 -21.23
CA TYR A 140 7.55 -25.23 -20.35
C TYR A 140 7.91 -25.08 -18.87
N ILE A 141 9.19 -25.25 -18.51
CA ILE A 141 9.68 -25.09 -17.13
C ILE A 141 9.47 -23.65 -16.65
N ALA A 142 9.76 -22.66 -17.48
CA ALA A 142 9.61 -21.25 -17.15
C ALA A 142 8.13 -20.86 -16.88
N GLU A 143 7.19 -21.44 -17.61
CA GLU A 143 5.74 -21.18 -17.43
C GLU A 143 5.20 -21.80 -16.12
N GLY A 144 5.74 -22.96 -15.70
CA GLY A 144 5.43 -23.57 -14.41
C GLY A 144 5.88 -22.74 -13.21
N ILE A 145 7.04 -22.07 -13.29
CA ILE A 145 7.56 -21.20 -12.24
C ILE A 145 6.65 -19.97 -12.05
N ALA A 146 6.20 -19.36 -13.15
CA ALA A 146 5.32 -18.20 -13.11
C ALA A 146 3.99 -18.47 -12.38
N THR A 147 3.48 -19.70 -12.43
CA THR A 147 2.21 -20.10 -11.82
C THR A 147 2.34 -20.36 -10.32
N ALA A 148 3.45 -20.96 -9.88
CA ALA A 148 3.64 -21.38 -8.48
C ALA A 148 3.74 -20.21 -7.48
N ILE A 149 4.15 -19.03 -7.93
CA ILE A 149 4.41 -17.87 -7.06
C ILE A 149 3.13 -17.04 -6.81
N SER A 150 2.03 -17.32 -7.50
CA SER A 150 0.80 -16.50 -7.46
C SER A 150 -0.13 -16.72 -6.24
N THR A 151 0.25 -17.50 -5.21
CA THR A 151 -0.67 -17.90 -4.12
C THR A 151 -0.33 -17.23 -2.79
N PRO A 152 -1.11 -16.24 -2.29
CA PRO A 152 -0.84 -15.57 -1.02
C PRO A 152 -1.44 -16.33 0.19
N PRO A 153 -0.75 -16.33 1.35
CA PRO A 153 -1.26 -16.93 2.59
C PRO A 153 -2.24 -15.98 3.31
N SER A 154 -3.24 -16.55 3.97
CA SER A 154 -4.35 -15.80 4.58
C SER A 154 -4.36 -15.93 6.11
N GLY A 155 -4.58 -14.80 6.80
CA GLY A 155 -5.25 -14.76 8.11
C GLY A 155 -4.53 -14.03 9.24
N THR A 156 -5.25 -13.16 9.96
CA THR A 156 -5.53 -13.30 11.42
C THR A 156 -6.30 -12.09 12.01
N SER A 157 -7.23 -12.40 12.93
CA SER A 157 -7.90 -11.54 13.93
C SER A 157 -7.97 -12.41 15.21
N ASP A 158 -7.96 -11.96 16.47
CA ASP A 158 -8.62 -10.83 17.13
C ASP A 158 -8.06 -10.67 18.56
N LEU A 159 -7.82 -9.46 19.10
CA LEU A 159 -7.33 -9.26 20.48
C LEU A 159 -7.77 -7.90 21.07
N TYR A 160 -8.87 -7.86 21.82
CA TYR A 160 -9.27 -6.70 22.64
C TYR A 160 -9.85 -7.16 23.99
N ASN A 161 -9.09 -6.98 25.08
CA ASN A 161 -9.56 -7.16 26.46
C ASN A 161 -9.14 -5.95 27.33
N ASP A 162 -10.05 -5.44 28.15
CA ASP A 162 -9.86 -4.22 28.96
C ASP A 162 -8.84 -4.41 30.09
N ALA A 163 -8.72 -5.61 30.65
CA ALA A 163 -7.73 -5.89 31.70
C ALA A 163 -6.27 -5.77 31.20
N ASP A 164 -6.01 -6.19 29.95
CA ASP A 164 -4.68 -6.07 29.34
C ASP A 164 -4.32 -4.61 29.04
N LEU A 165 -5.32 -3.80 28.68
CA LEU A 165 -5.15 -2.36 28.45
C LEU A 165 -4.82 -1.60 29.73
N GLU A 166 -5.43 -1.97 30.86
CA GLU A 166 -5.11 -1.35 32.15
C GLU A 166 -3.67 -1.62 32.59
N ARG A 167 -3.16 -2.84 32.35
CA ARG A 167 -1.76 -3.18 32.62
C ARG A 167 -0.81 -2.35 31.74
N GLU A 168 -1.06 -2.30 30.44
CA GLU A 168 -0.24 -1.54 29.47
C GLU A 168 -0.21 -0.04 29.81
N LEU A 169 -1.33 0.54 30.27
CA LEU A 169 -1.40 1.94 30.68
C LEU A 169 -0.51 2.24 31.90
N ASN A 170 -0.46 1.33 32.88
CA ASN A 170 0.38 1.50 34.06
C ASN A 170 1.87 1.40 33.70
N GLU A 171 2.26 0.42 32.87
CA GLU A 171 3.63 0.28 32.37
C GLU A 171 4.09 1.54 31.60
N LEU A 172 3.21 2.09 30.74
CA LEU A 172 3.48 3.33 30.00
C LEU A 172 3.68 4.54 30.92
N ALA A 173 2.89 4.65 31.98
CA ALA A 173 3.00 5.73 32.95
C ALA A 173 4.30 5.65 33.77
N GLU A 174 4.76 4.44 34.10
CA GLU A 174 6.04 4.21 34.78
C GLU A 174 7.23 4.60 33.87
N GLN A 175 7.20 4.23 32.59
CA GLN A 175 8.23 4.59 31.59
C GLN A 175 8.35 6.11 31.35
N ASP A 176 7.24 6.84 31.38
CA ASP A 176 7.23 8.31 31.18
C ASP A 176 7.82 9.08 32.38
N THR A 177 7.92 8.46 33.56
CA THR A 177 8.61 9.10 34.70
C THR A 177 10.14 9.05 34.60
N THR A 178 10.68 8.19 33.73
CA THR A 178 12.12 8.06 33.51
C THR A 178 12.66 8.92 32.37
N ASP A 179 11.81 9.31 31.41
CA ASP A 179 12.21 10.06 30.21
C ASP A 179 11.46 11.40 30.10
N THR A 180 12.09 12.49 30.55
CA THR A 180 11.54 13.86 30.39
C THR A 180 11.63 14.31 28.93
N TYR A 181 10.61 14.06 28.11
CA TYR A 181 10.45 14.69 26.80
C TYR A 181 9.42 15.82 26.86
N SER A 182 9.87 17.05 26.54
CA SER A 182 9.01 18.22 26.32
C SER A 182 8.13 17.99 25.09
N LEU A 183 6.82 17.98 25.29
CA LEU A 183 5.80 17.88 24.24
C LEU A 183 5.89 19.07 23.27
N PRO A 184 5.72 18.87 21.94
CA PRO A 184 5.47 19.96 21.00
C PRO A 184 4.11 20.59 21.26
N ASN A 185 4.09 21.92 21.37
CA ASN A 185 2.89 22.70 21.61
C ASN A 185 2.08 22.82 20.29
N VAL A 186 1.02 22.03 20.14
CA VAL A 186 0.08 22.16 19.01
C VAL A 186 -0.91 23.30 19.30
N PRO A 187 -1.08 24.31 18.42
CA PRO A 187 -2.04 25.38 18.65
C PRO A 187 -3.48 24.86 18.54
N ILE A 188 -4.29 25.10 19.58
CA ILE A 188 -5.74 24.95 19.53
C ILE A 188 -6.29 26.13 18.71
N THR A 189 -6.55 25.93 17.42
CA THR A 189 -7.36 26.87 16.65
C THR A 189 -8.84 26.69 17.02
N ASN A 190 -9.27 27.36 18.10
CA ASN A 190 -10.69 27.57 18.37
C ASN A 190 -11.13 28.85 17.68
N GLU A 191 -11.44 28.79 16.39
CA GLU A 191 -12.32 29.76 15.76
C GLU A 191 -13.65 29.09 15.44
N VAL A 192 -14.60 29.25 16.36
CA VAL A 192 -16.02 29.08 16.08
C VAL A 192 -16.57 30.49 15.83
N PRO A 193 -17.13 30.81 14.65
CA PRO A 193 -17.66 32.14 14.40
C PRO A 193 -19.02 32.28 15.08
N SER A 194 -19.05 32.84 16.30
CA SER A 194 -20.29 33.18 16.98
C SER A 194 -20.69 34.63 16.69
N LYS A 195 -21.73 34.76 15.87
CA LYS A 195 -22.48 35.96 15.56
C LYS A 195 -23.29 36.40 16.80
N SER A 196 -23.03 37.60 17.35
CA SER A 196 -24.08 38.38 18.02
C SER A 196 -23.71 39.85 18.20
N GLU A 197 -24.71 40.64 17.85
CA GLU A 197 -24.90 42.08 17.79
C GLU A 197 -25.27 42.69 19.16
N SER A 198 -25.04 44.00 19.32
CA SER A 198 -25.55 44.90 20.40
C SER A 198 -24.89 44.73 21.79
N VAL A 199 -24.40 45.77 22.49
CA VAL A 199 -25.13 46.94 23.01
C VAL A 199 -24.11 48.08 23.32
N ARG A 200 -24.41 49.30 22.86
CA ARG A 200 -23.69 50.54 23.26
C ARG A 200 -24.12 50.97 24.68
N LYS A 201 -23.14 51.34 25.49
CA LYS A 201 -23.26 51.86 26.86
C LYS A 201 -23.63 53.36 26.85
N PRO A 202 -24.48 53.89 27.75
CA PRO A 202 -24.67 55.33 27.91
C PRO A 202 -23.63 55.94 28.88
N GLU A 203 -23.17 57.16 28.57
CA GLU A 203 -22.31 58.00 29.41
C GLU A 203 -23.07 58.61 30.60
N PRO A 204 -22.42 58.82 31.77
CA PRO A 204 -23.02 59.54 32.88
C PRO A 204 -22.76 61.06 32.77
N LEU A 205 -23.83 61.82 33.01
CA LEU A 205 -23.82 63.27 33.24
C LEU A 205 -23.19 63.59 34.59
N VAL A 206 -22.27 64.56 34.62
CA VAL A 206 -22.02 65.37 35.83
C VAL A 206 -22.00 66.83 35.39
N SER A 207 -22.98 67.59 35.88
CA SER A 207 -22.98 69.06 35.90
C SER A 207 -23.00 69.51 37.35
N SER A 208 -22.21 70.56 37.58
CA SER A 208 -22.19 71.49 38.73
C SER A 208 -21.36 71.09 39.93
#